data_AF-A0A952HUJ7-F1
#
_entry.id   AF-A0A952HUJ7-F1
#
_cell.length_a   1.000
_cell.length_b   1.000
_cell.length_c   1.000
_cell.angle_alpha   90.00
_cell.angle_beta   90.00
_cell.angle_gamma   90.00
#
_symmetry.space_group_name_H-M   'P 1'
#
loop_
_entity.id
_entity.type
_entity.pdbx_description
1 polymer ?
#
loop_
_entity_poly.entity_id
_entity_poly.type
_entity_poly.pdbx_seq_one_letter_code
_entity_poly.pdbx_strand_id
1 'polypeptide(L)'
;MAGIKISGFVHSTKDVPGKWCLILFLAGCNFRCLHCYNWRVVLDIAGNIPIERVLEEIEKSPFLECIVISGGEPTIHEPEELIELVNTIKKVNPELKIRIDTNGSNPDVVGKLKPYIDGFAVDIKSPLENPEKWKFTTGVDIDP
;
A
#
# COMPACT_ATOMS: atom_id res chain seq x y z
N MET A 1 -19.86 -6.78 -2.81
CA MET A 1 -19.04 -6.33 -1.66
C MET A 1 -18.43 -5.01 -2.06
N ALA A 2 -18.48 -3.99 -1.21
CA ALA A 2 -17.82 -2.72 -1.50
C ALA A 2 -16.32 -2.91 -1.24
N GLY A 3 -15.61 -3.52 -2.20
CA GLY A 3 -14.20 -3.87 -2.06
C GLY A 3 -13.30 -2.65 -1.96
N ILE A 4 -12.05 -2.88 -1.55
CA ILE A 4 -10.99 -1.87 -1.48
C ILE A 4 -10.93 -1.06 -2.78
N LYS A 5 -10.97 0.26 -2.65
CA LYS A 5 -10.82 1.17 -3.79
C LYS A 5 -9.37 1.24 -4.22
N ILE A 6 -9.14 1.06 -5.52
CA ILE A 6 -7.83 1.16 -6.14
C ILE A 6 -7.77 2.48 -6.90
N SER A 7 -6.96 3.41 -6.42
CA SER A 7 -6.79 4.72 -7.06
C SER A 7 -6.02 4.65 -8.37
N GLY A 8 -5.18 3.62 -8.55
CA GLY A 8 -4.40 3.41 -9.77
C GLY A 8 -3.16 2.56 -9.50
N PHE A 9 -2.32 2.43 -10.52
CA PHE A 9 -1.02 1.78 -10.41
C PHE A 9 0.02 2.45 -11.31
N VAL A 10 1.30 2.23 -11.01
CA VAL A 10 2.43 2.65 -11.86
C VAL A 10 3.53 1.59 -11.84
N HIS A 11 4.26 1.47 -12.95
CA HIS A 11 5.50 0.70 -12.98
C HIS A 11 6.64 1.48 -12.33
N SER A 12 7.48 0.78 -11.57
CA SER A 12 8.64 1.36 -10.91
C SER A 12 9.80 0.38 -10.82
N THR A 13 11.00 0.93 -10.89
CA THR A 13 12.27 0.24 -10.61
C THR A 13 12.99 0.86 -9.40
N LYS A 14 12.33 1.79 -8.69
CA LYS A 14 12.91 2.59 -7.60
C LYS A 14 12.48 2.11 -6.22
N ASP A 15 11.24 1.64 -6.07
CA ASP A 15 10.65 1.31 -4.76
C ASP A 15 11.20 0.00 -4.17
N VAL A 16 11.61 -0.92 -5.03
CA VAL A 16 12.37 -2.12 -4.66
C VAL A 16 13.66 -2.12 -5.48
N PRO A 17 14.82 -1.86 -4.85
CA PRO A 17 16.08 -1.74 -5.58
C PRO A 17 16.38 -2.96 -6.46
N GLY A 18 16.60 -2.70 -7.75
CA GLY A 18 16.96 -3.74 -8.71
C GLY A 18 15.81 -4.66 -9.12
N LYS A 19 14.56 -4.32 -8.79
CA LYS A 19 13.37 -5.08 -9.18
C LYS A 19 12.43 -4.24 -10.02
N TRP A 20 11.84 -4.83 -11.05
CA TRP A 20 10.74 -4.21 -11.78
C TRP A 20 9.41 -4.56 -11.11
N CYS A 21 8.72 -3.53 -10.62
CA CYS A 21 7.53 -3.70 -9.80
C CYS A 21 6.37 -2.82 -10.24
N LEU A 22 5.17 -3.25 -9.86
CA LEU A 22 3.93 -2.49 -10.01
C LEU A 22 3.57 -1.93 -8.63
N ILE A 23 3.50 -0.60 -8.52
CA ILE A 23 3.04 0.07 -7.31
C ILE A 23 1.54 0.24 -7.43
N LEU A 24 0.78 -0.43 -6.56
CA LEU A 24 -0.67 -0.38 -6.50
C LEU A 24 -1.10 0.59 -5.41
N PHE A 25 -1.87 1.62 -5.75
CA PHE A 25 -2.31 2.63 -4.79
C PHE A 25 -3.75 2.37 -4.34
N LEU A 26 -3.94 2.02 -3.07
CA LEU A 26 -5.26 1.93 -2.45
C LEU A 26 -5.73 3.34 -2.04
N ALA A 27 -7.03 3.58 -1.96
CA ALA A 27 -7.56 4.91 -1.61
C ALA A 27 -7.70 5.09 -0.10
N GLY A 28 -7.35 6.28 0.40
CA GLY A 28 -7.49 6.65 1.80
C GLY A 28 -6.20 6.52 2.62
N CYS A 29 -6.05 7.38 3.63
CA CYS A 29 -4.99 7.29 4.65
C CYS A 29 -5.51 7.87 5.96
N ASN A 30 -5.07 7.32 7.09
CA ASN A 30 -5.34 7.88 8.40
C ASN A 30 -4.41 9.06 8.77
N PHE A 31 -3.37 9.36 7.98
CA PHE A 31 -2.47 10.51 8.20
C PHE A 31 -2.76 11.65 7.21
N ARG A 32 -2.30 12.86 7.53
CA ARG A 32 -2.32 14.07 6.70
C ARG A 32 -0.93 14.70 6.61
N CYS A 33 0.06 13.88 6.24
CA CYS A 33 1.46 14.28 6.27
C CYS A 33 1.72 15.56 5.47
N LEU A 34 2.48 16.49 6.06
CA LEU A 34 2.81 17.78 5.43
C LEU A 34 3.50 17.65 4.06
N HIS A 35 4.24 16.55 3.87
CA HIS A 35 5.02 16.27 2.66
C HIS A 35 4.37 15.19 1.76
N CYS A 36 3.05 14.98 1.86
CA CYS A 36 2.37 13.93 1.10
C CYS A 36 2.32 14.24 -0.41
N TYR A 37 3.08 13.49 -1.21
CA TYR A 37 3.04 13.57 -2.67
C TYR A 37 1.73 13.03 -3.27
N ASN A 38 1.12 12.05 -2.61
CA ASN A 38 -0.07 11.33 -3.10
C ASN A 38 -1.37 11.83 -2.46
N TRP A 39 -1.48 13.14 -2.21
CA TRP A 39 -2.60 13.73 -1.46
C TRP A 39 -3.99 13.40 -2.07
N ARG A 40 -4.10 13.27 -3.40
CA ARG A 40 -5.36 12.87 -4.06
C ARG A 40 -5.80 11.44 -3.73
N VAL A 41 -4.83 10.52 -3.57
CA VAL A 41 -5.06 9.13 -3.15
C VAL A 41 -5.46 9.10 -1.68
N VAL A 42 -4.73 9.84 -0.85
CA VAL A 42 -5.00 9.97 0.60
C VAL A 42 -6.40 10.52 0.89
N LEU A 43 -6.87 11.47 0.09
CA LEU A 43 -8.19 12.09 0.23
C LEU A 43 -9.31 11.33 -0.51
N ASP A 44 -9.04 10.17 -1.13
CA ASP A 44 -10.01 9.39 -1.90
C ASP A 44 -10.70 10.21 -3.03
N ILE A 45 -9.91 11.01 -3.74
CA ILE A 45 -10.35 11.84 -4.88
C ILE A 45 -9.48 11.63 -6.13
N ALA A 46 -8.69 10.56 -6.16
CA ALA A 46 -7.92 10.13 -7.31
C ALA A 46 -8.73 9.29 -8.30
N GLY A 47 -9.91 8.79 -7.88
CA GLY A 47 -10.76 7.90 -8.66
C GLY A 47 -10.71 6.46 -8.13
N ASN A 48 -11.40 5.56 -8.82
CA ASN A 48 -11.41 4.14 -8.51
C ASN A 48 -11.34 3.35 -9.83
N ILE A 49 -10.30 2.54 -10.00
CA ILE A 49 -10.17 1.64 -11.14
C ILE A 49 -10.64 0.23 -10.76
N PRO A 50 -11.24 -0.52 -11.70
CA PRO A 50 -11.56 -1.92 -11.48
C PRO A 50 -10.29 -2.76 -11.29
N ILE A 51 -10.35 -3.78 -10.42
CA ILE A 51 -9.22 -4.70 -10.15
C ILE A 51 -8.78 -5.41 -11.43
N GLU A 52 -9.70 -5.67 -12.35
CA GLU A 52 -9.44 -6.28 -13.64
C GLU A 52 -8.37 -5.53 -14.44
N ARG A 53 -8.29 -4.19 -14.30
CA ARG A 53 -7.24 -3.39 -14.94
C ARG A 53 -5.85 -3.68 -14.39
N VAL A 54 -5.76 -4.00 -13.09
CA VAL A 54 -4.50 -4.40 -12.44
C VAL A 54 -4.11 -5.81 -12.91
N LEU A 55 -5.08 -6.73 -12.95
CA LEU A 55 -4.85 -8.11 -13.39
C LEU A 55 -4.39 -8.17 -14.85
N GLU A 56 -5.06 -7.43 -15.74
CA GLU A 56 -4.63 -7.29 -17.13
C GLU A 56 -3.20 -6.75 -17.27
N GLU A 57 -2.81 -5.79 -16.42
CA GLU A 57 -1.46 -5.23 -16.46
C GLU A 57 -0.41 -6.25 -16.03
N ILE A 58 -0.73 -7.06 -15.01
CA ILE A 58 0.12 -8.17 -14.56
C ILE A 58 0.31 -9.18 -15.69
N GLU A 59 -0.77 -9.59 -16.36
CA GLU A 59 -0.71 -10.54 -17.48
C GLU A 59 0.12 -10.01 -18.66
N LYS A 60 0.03 -8.71 -18.94
CA LYS A 60 0.78 -8.04 -20.02
C LYS A 60 2.24 -7.78 -19.68
N SER A 61 2.66 -7.99 -18.42
CA SER A 61 4.00 -7.68 -17.91
C SER A 61 4.77 -8.95 -17.53
N PRO A 62 5.29 -9.72 -18.50
CA PRO A 62 5.90 -11.03 -18.25
C PRO A 62 7.18 -10.99 -17.41
N PHE A 63 7.84 -9.82 -17.31
CA PHE A 63 9.04 -9.64 -16.48
C PHE A 63 8.75 -8.91 -15.16
N LEU A 64 7.47 -8.71 -14.80
CA LEU A 64 7.10 -8.13 -13.52
C LEU A 64 7.55 -9.06 -12.40
N GLU A 65 8.34 -8.55 -11.46
CA GLU A 65 8.92 -9.35 -10.37
C GLU A 65 8.16 -9.16 -9.06
N CYS A 66 7.57 -7.98 -8.86
CA CYS A 66 6.90 -7.67 -7.61
C CYS A 66 5.73 -6.70 -7.73
N ILE A 67 4.85 -6.75 -6.74
CA ILE A 67 3.84 -5.72 -6.50
C ILE A 67 4.10 -5.10 -5.14
N VAL A 68 4.09 -3.77 -5.11
CA VAL A 68 4.09 -3.00 -3.88
C VAL A 68 2.69 -2.45 -3.69
N ILE A 69 1.96 -2.98 -2.71
CA ILE A 69 0.66 -2.44 -2.31
C ILE A 69 0.95 -1.27 -1.37
N SER A 70 0.55 -0.08 -1.80
CA SER A 70 0.76 1.20 -1.11
C SER A 70 -0.51 2.04 -1.23
N GLY A 71 -0.42 3.33 -0.93
CA GLY A 71 -1.49 4.29 -1.13
C GLY A 71 -2.69 4.11 -0.19
N GLY A 72 -3.33 5.17 0.25
CA GLY A 72 -2.58 6.14 1.04
C GLY A 72 -1.97 5.41 2.24
N GLU A 73 -2.77 4.66 2.99
CA GLU A 73 -2.32 3.67 3.97
C GLU A 73 -3.09 2.35 3.79
N PRO A 74 -2.45 1.27 3.29
CA PRO A 74 -3.10 -0.01 3.10
C PRO A 74 -3.73 -0.59 4.37
N THR A 75 -3.08 -0.42 5.53
CA THR A 75 -3.49 -1.09 6.77
C THR A 75 -4.69 -0.46 7.46
N ILE A 76 -5.31 0.59 6.89
CA ILE A 76 -6.63 1.07 7.33
C ILE A 76 -7.77 0.19 6.82
N HIS A 77 -7.51 -0.67 5.83
CA HIS A 77 -8.48 -1.60 5.28
C HIS A 77 -8.52 -2.89 6.11
N GLU A 78 -9.63 -3.61 6.04
CA GLU A 78 -9.77 -4.85 6.78
C GLU A 78 -8.75 -5.91 6.28
N PRO A 79 -8.10 -6.66 7.18
CA PRO A 79 -7.13 -7.69 6.80
C PRO A 79 -7.69 -8.68 5.78
N GLU A 80 -8.95 -9.08 5.91
CA GLU A 80 -9.61 -10.04 5.04
C GLU A 80 -9.71 -9.52 3.59
N GLU A 81 -9.96 -8.22 3.40
CA GLU A 81 -10.00 -7.60 2.07
C GLU A 81 -8.61 -7.53 1.44
N LEU A 82 -7.57 -7.21 2.23
CA LEU A 82 -6.19 -7.20 1.77
C LEU A 82 -5.70 -8.61 1.41
N ILE A 83 -6.06 -9.62 2.20
CA ILE A 83 -5.76 -11.03 1.92
C ILE A 83 -6.46 -11.46 0.62
N GLU A 84 -7.71 -11.07 0.42
CA GLU A 84 -8.45 -11.36 -0.82
C GLU A 84 -7.77 -10.72 -2.03
N LEU A 85 -7.32 -9.46 -1.93
CA LEU A 85 -6.57 -8.77 -2.97
C LEU A 85 -5.26 -9.51 -3.30
N VAL A 86 -4.48 -9.87 -2.28
CA VAL A 86 -3.22 -10.63 -2.42
C VAL A 86 -3.46 -11.97 -3.11
N ASN A 87 -4.47 -12.72 -2.68
CA ASN A 87 -4.82 -14.01 -3.28
C ASN A 87 -5.28 -13.85 -4.73
N THR A 88 -6.02 -12.78 -5.03
CA THR A 88 -6.49 -12.49 -6.39
C THR A 88 -5.32 -12.18 -7.33
N ILE A 89 -4.35 -11.39 -6.88
CA ILE A 89 -3.11 -11.12 -7.61
C ILE A 89 -2.32 -12.42 -7.84
N LYS A 90 -2.11 -13.23 -6.79
CA LYS A 90 -1.33 -14.47 -6.89
C LYS A 90 -2.00 -15.55 -7.75
N LYS A 91 -3.32 -15.50 -7.97
CA LYS A 91 -3.99 -16.38 -8.95
C LYS A 91 -3.54 -16.11 -10.38
N VAL A 92 -3.23 -14.85 -10.72
CA VAL A 92 -2.76 -14.46 -12.05
C VAL A 92 -1.28 -14.79 -12.23
N ASN A 93 -0.46 -14.46 -11.23
CA ASN A 93 0.95 -14.82 -11.22
C ASN A 93 1.41 -15.26 -9.82
N PRO A 94 1.52 -16.58 -9.57
CA PRO A 94 1.89 -17.13 -8.26
C PRO A 94 3.30 -16.76 -7.78
N GLU A 95 4.21 -16.47 -8.71
CA GLU A 95 5.63 -16.19 -8.42
C GLU A 95 5.88 -14.72 -8.03
N LEU A 96 4.88 -13.84 -8.21
CA LEU A 96 5.01 -12.43 -7.84
C LEU A 96 5.26 -12.27 -6.35
N LYS A 97 6.30 -11.50 -6.04
CA LYS A 97 6.58 -11.03 -4.69
C LYS A 97 5.65 -9.89 -4.34
N ILE A 98 5.02 -9.94 -3.18
CA ILE A 98 4.12 -8.86 -2.74
C ILE A 98 4.69 -8.22 -1.48
N ARG A 99 4.87 -6.89 -1.52
CA ARG A 99 5.25 -6.06 -0.37
C ARG A 99 4.11 -5.10 -0.05
N ILE A 100 3.87 -4.84 1.23
CA ILE A 100 3.00 -3.75 1.68
C ILE A 100 3.85 -2.60 2.23
N ASP A 101 3.61 -1.40 1.73
CA ASP A 101 4.21 -0.17 2.24
C ASP A 101 3.20 0.52 3.16
N THR A 102 3.56 0.68 4.43
CA THR A 102 2.67 1.16 5.50
C THR A 102 3.36 2.23 6.35
N ASN A 103 2.56 3.13 6.92
CA ASN A 103 2.97 4.10 7.94
C ASN A 103 3.09 3.47 9.35
N GLY A 104 2.72 2.19 9.51
CA GLY A 104 2.94 1.42 10.73
C GLY A 104 1.87 1.60 11.83
N SER A 105 0.85 2.43 11.61
CA SER A 105 -0.16 2.75 12.63
C SER A 105 -1.13 1.62 13.00
N ASN A 106 -1.19 0.53 12.22
CA ASN A 106 -2.04 -0.63 12.49
C ASN A 106 -1.21 -1.94 12.55
N PRO A 107 -0.41 -2.16 13.60
CA PRO A 107 0.46 -3.33 13.72
C PRO A 107 -0.30 -4.67 13.76
N ASP A 108 -1.54 -4.69 14.26
CA ASP A 108 -2.37 -5.89 14.29
C ASP A 108 -2.73 -6.38 12.88
N VAL A 109 -3.03 -5.44 11.97
CA VAL A 109 -3.31 -5.73 10.56
C VAL A 109 -2.04 -6.28 9.88
N VAL A 110 -0.89 -5.66 10.13
CA VAL A 110 0.42 -6.15 9.65
C VAL A 110 0.68 -7.59 10.13
N GLY A 111 0.42 -7.88 11.41
CA GLY A 111 0.58 -9.22 11.99
C GLY A 111 -0.26 -10.28 11.27
N LYS A 112 -1.53 -9.95 10.97
CA LYS A 112 -2.43 -10.84 10.22
C LYS A 112 -2.01 -11.06 8.76
N LEU A 113 -1.39 -10.06 8.14
CA LEU A 113 -0.98 -10.13 6.72
C LEU A 113 0.35 -10.86 6.50
N LYS A 114 1.20 -10.94 7.53
CA LYS A 114 2.54 -11.53 7.47
C LYS A 114 2.61 -12.91 6.79
N PRO A 115 1.66 -13.85 6.97
CA PRO A 115 1.71 -15.15 6.28
C PRO A 115 1.42 -15.11 4.78
N TYR A 116 0.86 -14.02 4.26
CA TYR A 116 0.31 -13.93 2.90
C TYR A 116 1.20 -13.15 1.93
N ILE A 117 2.10 -12.31 2.46
CA ILE A 117 2.96 -11.42 1.67
C ILE A 117 4.45 -11.71 1.92
N ASP A 118 5.30 -11.20 1.05
CA ASP A 118 6.74 -11.45 1.06
C ASP A 118 7.53 -10.41 1.86
N GLY A 119 6.91 -9.31 2.27
CA GLY A 119 7.53 -8.34 3.16
C GLY A 119 6.71 -7.08 3.42
N PHE A 120 7.25 -6.22 4.28
CA PHE A 120 6.72 -4.90 4.57
C PHE A 120 7.82 -3.85 4.43
N ALA A 121 7.44 -2.65 4.03
CA ALA A 121 8.22 -1.44 4.31
C ALA A 121 7.41 -0.57 5.27
N VAL A 122 8.03 -0.16 6.39
CA VAL A 122 7.40 0.68 7.40
C VAL A 122 8.05 2.05 7.39
N ASP A 123 7.25 3.09 7.15
CA ASP A 123 7.72 4.46 7.16
C ASP A 123 7.62 5.10 8.55
N ILE A 124 8.76 5.20 9.23
CA ILE A 124 8.90 5.99 10.45
C ILE A 124 8.98 7.48 10.07
N LYS A 125 7.90 8.24 10.32
CA LYS A 125 7.75 9.64 9.85
C LYS A 125 8.52 10.65 10.72
N SER A 126 8.83 10.32 11.97
CA SER A 126 9.56 11.18 12.90
C SER A 126 10.28 10.34 13.97
N PRO A 127 11.24 10.89 14.72
CA PRO A 127 11.80 10.23 15.91
C PRO A 127 10.68 9.84 16.90
N LEU A 128 10.68 8.59 17.35
CA LEU A 128 9.62 8.01 18.18
C LEU A 128 9.45 8.75 19.51
N GLU A 129 10.52 9.30 20.07
CA GLU A 129 10.49 9.98 21.37
C GLU A 129 9.94 11.42 21.30
N ASN A 130 9.41 11.86 20.15
CA ASN A 130 8.94 13.23 19.94
C ASN A 130 7.49 13.30 19.39
N PRO A 131 6.47 13.16 20.25
CA PRO A 131 5.07 13.20 19.87
C PRO A 131 4.65 14.50 19.16
N GLU A 132 5.16 15.65 19.63
CA GLU A 132 4.88 16.96 19.01
C GLU A 132 5.37 17.01 17.55
N LYS A 133 6.57 16.48 17.28
CA LYS A 133 7.10 16.40 15.92
C LYS A 133 6.34 15.37 15.08
N TRP A 134 5.88 14.27 15.67
CA TRP A 134 5.00 13.31 14.98
C TRP A 134 3.69 13.97 14.54
N LYS A 135 3.03 14.69 15.46
CA LYS A 135 1.81 15.44 15.17
C LYS A 135 2.04 16.49 14.08
N PHE A 136 3.13 17.23 14.16
CA PHE A 136 3.52 18.18 13.12
C PHE A 136 3.70 17.49 11.76
N THR A 137 4.49 16.41 11.69
CA THR A 137 4.82 15.75 10.42
C THR A 137 3.62 15.04 9.79
N THR A 138 2.83 14.33 10.59
CA THR A 138 1.72 13.48 10.12
C THR A 138 0.39 14.23 10.05
N GLY A 139 0.28 15.40 10.66
CA GLY A 139 -0.95 16.21 10.67
C GLY A 139 -2.09 15.63 11.52
N VAL A 140 -1.81 14.61 12.34
CA VAL A 140 -2.78 13.94 13.21
C VAL A 140 -2.16 13.63 14.57
N ASP A 141 -2.99 13.50 15.60
CA ASP A 141 -2.54 13.11 16.94
C ASP A 141 -2.40 11.59 17.00
N ILE A 142 -1.20 11.09 17.24
CA ILE A 142 -0.86 9.67 17.27
C ILE A 142 0.08 9.42 18.44
N ASP A 143 -0.12 8.29 19.11
CA ASP A 143 0.88 7.69 20.00
C ASP A 143 1.85 6.85 19.15
N PRO A 144 3.08 7.33 18.90
CA PRO A 144 4.00 6.76 17.91
C PRO A 144 4.60 5.40 18.29
#